data_AF-A0A6J4VYJ9-F1
#
_entry.id   AF-A0A6J4VYJ9-F1
#
_cell.length_a   1.000
_cell.length_b   1.000
_cell.length_c   1.000
_cell.angle_alpha   90.00
_cell.angle_beta   90.00
_cell.angle_gamma   90.00
#
_symmetry.space_group_name_H-M   'P 1'
#
loop_
_entity.id
_entity.type
_entity.pdbx_description
1 polymer ?
#
loop_
_entity_poly.entity_id
_entity_poly.type
_entity_poly.pdbx_seq_one_letter_code
_entity_poly.pdbx_strand_id
1 'polypeptide(L)'
;MYAHKLDVLRGYCATVGRDFDPIVKTWQCECVAIAPTAAAASHLASASPFYAGAAASLVGTPAQVSAQIEGWAALGVSHMQIRFADFPRIGGIQLFMDEVMPHFA
;
A
#
# COMPACT_ATOMS: atom_id res chain seq x y z
N MET A 1 -6.75 3.69 -10.91
CA MET A 1 -5.65 4.41 -11.59
C MET A 1 -4.43 3.53 -11.86
N TYR A 2 -3.93 2.74 -10.89
CA TYR A 2 -2.72 1.93 -11.08
C TYR A 2 -2.86 0.84 -12.16
N ALA A 3 -3.92 0.03 -12.13
CA ALA A 3 -4.19 -1.00 -13.14
C ALA A 3 -4.17 -0.43 -14.57
N HIS A 4 -4.84 0.71 -14.79
CA HIS A 4 -4.79 1.41 -16.07
C HIS A 4 -3.37 1.79 -16.51
N LYS A 5 -2.51 2.25 -15.58
CA LYS A 5 -1.11 2.53 -15.91
C LYS A 5 -0.33 1.26 -16.31
N LEU A 6 -0.65 0.11 -15.70
CA LEU A 6 -0.08 -1.18 -16.10
C LEU A 6 -0.51 -1.57 -17.51
N ASP A 7 -1.79 -1.37 -17.86
CA ASP A 7 -2.30 -1.66 -19.21
C ASP A 7 -1.62 -0.79 -20.27
N VAL A 8 -1.47 0.51 -19.98
CA VAL A 8 -0.74 1.43 -20.85
C VAL A 8 0.72 0.98 -21.03
N LEU A 9 1.41 0.65 -19.92
CA LEU A 9 2.79 0.17 -19.99
C LEU A 9 2.90 -1.13 -20.79
N ARG A 10 1.97 -2.07 -20.62
CA ARG A 10 1.91 -3.32 -21.38
C ARG A 10 1.76 -3.06 -22.88
N GLY A 11 0.91 -2.11 -23.27
CA GLY A 11 0.76 -1.68 -24.67
C GLY A 11 2.07 -1.14 -25.24
N TYR A 12 2.77 -0.26 -24.53
CA TYR A 12 4.05 0.28 -24.98
C TYR A 12 5.16 -0.78 -25.06
N CYS A 13 5.21 -1.71 -24.09
CA CYS A 13 6.10 -2.85 -24.12
C CYS A 13 5.91 -3.68 -25.40
N ALA A 14 4.67 -3.97 -25.78
CA ALA A 14 4.36 -4.67 -27.03
C ALA A 14 4.82 -3.89 -28.27
N THR A 15 4.59 -2.57 -28.31
CA THR A 15 5.01 -1.70 -29.43
C THR A 15 6.53 -1.71 -29.66
N VAL A 16 7.33 -1.81 -28.60
CA VAL A 16 8.80 -1.78 -28.70
C VAL A 16 9.45 -3.17 -28.65
N GLY A 17 8.65 -4.25 -28.62
CA GLY A 17 9.16 -5.62 -28.55
C GLY A 17 9.83 -5.97 -27.22
N ARG A 18 9.44 -5.34 -26.11
CA ARG A 18 9.96 -5.60 -24.77
C ARG A 18 8.99 -6.46 -23.96
N ASP A 19 9.52 -7.45 -23.24
CA ASP A 19 8.73 -8.21 -22.27
C ASP A 19 8.31 -7.33 -21.07
N PHE A 20 7.02 -7.37 -20.74
CA PHE A 20 6.41 -6.61 -19.63
C PHE A 20 6.59 -7.31 -18.28
N ASP A 21 6.63 -8.63 -18.27
CA ASP A 21 6.57 -9.43 -17.05
C ASP A 21 7.77 -9.21 -16.12
N PRO A 22 9.04 -9.11 -16.57
CA PRO A 22 10.19 -8.92 -15.69
C PRO A 22 10.26 -7.52 -15.06
N ILE A 23 9.39 -6.58 -15.46
CA ILE A 23 9.33 -5.26 -14.82
C ILE A 23 8.77 -5.44 -13.40
N VAL A 24 9.56 -5.15 -12.37
CA VAL A 24 9.08 -5.16 -10.97
C VAL A 24 8.08 -4.02 -10.79
N LYS A 25 6.88 -4.35 -10.31
CA LYS A 25 5.82 -3.37 -10.04
C LYS A 25 5.96 -2.92 -8.60
N THR A 26 6.21 -1.63 -8.43
CA THR A 26 6.32 -0.99 -7.12
C THR A 26 5.11 -0.10 -6.86
N TRP A 27 4.78 0.09 -5.58
CA TRP A 27 3.79 1.07 -5.15
C TRP A 27 4.31 1.89 -3.98
N GLN A 28 4.10 3.19 -4.05
CA GLN A 28 4.39 4.12 -2.96
C GLN A 28 3.11 4.40 -2.20
N CYS A 29 3.08 4.00 -0.93
CA CYS A 29 2.03 4.31 0.03
C CYS A 29 2.41 5.56 0.82
N GLU A 30 1.67 6.65 0.60
CA GLU A 30 1.96 7.95 1.22
C GLU A 30 1.66 7.98 2.72
N CYS A 31 0.72 7.14 3.18
CA CYS A 31 0.27 7.10 4.56
C CYS A 31 -0.26 5.71 4.93
N VAL A 32 0.35 5.10 5.95
CA VAL A 32 -0.15 3.90 6.63
C VAL A 32 -0.66 4.34 7.99
N ALA A 33 -1.98 4.33 8.16
CA ALA A 33 -2.65 4.60 9.42
C ALA A 33 -3.31 3.32 9.91
N ILE A 34 -2.58 2.57 10.74
CA ILE A 34 -3.01 1.30 11.31
C ILE A 34 -3.29 1.46 12.80
N ALA A 35 -4.40 0.92 13.26
CA ALA A 35 -4.78 0.93 14.68
C ALA A 35 -5.71 -0.25 15.01
N PRO A 36 -5.89 -0.61 16.29
CA PRO A 36 -6.81 -1.70 16.66
C PRO A 36 -8.26 -1.51 16.22
N THR A 37 -8.69 -0.27 15.96
CA THR A 37 -10.04 0.04 15.47
C THR A 37 -10.00 0.92 14.23
N ALA A 38 -10.98 0.72 13.33
CA ALA A 38 -11.12 1.51 12.11
C ALA A 38 -11.31 3.02 12.40
N ALA A 39 -11.99 3.36 13.50
CA ALA A 39 -12.18 4.76 13.92
C ALA A 39 -10.84 5.41 14.32
N ALA A 40 -10.01 4.72 15.11
CA ALA A 40 -8.70 5.22 15.50
C ALA A 40 -7.76 5.37 14.29
N ALA A 41 -7.78 4.39 13.37
CA ALA A 41 -7.02 4.45 12.13
C ALA A 41 -7.44 5.63 11.25
N SER A 42 -8.75 5.86 11.10
CA SER A 42 -9.29 7.00 10.35
C SER A 42 -8.89 8.33 10.97
N HIS A 43 -8.93 8.44 12.29
CA HIS A 43 -8.47 9.63 13.01
C HIS A 43 -6.97 9.88 12.77
N LEU A 44 -6.12 8.85 12.90
CA LEU A 44 -4.68 8.94 12.60
C LEU A 44 -4.42 9.39 11.16
N ALA A 45 -5.14 8.83 10.19
CA ALA A 45 -5.02 9.22 8.79
C ALA A 45 -5.36 10.70 8.60
N SER A 46 -6.51 11.16 9.13
CA SER A 46 -6.97 12.54 8.98
C SER A 46 -6.04 13.58 9.61
N ALA A 47 -5.28 13.19 10.65
CA ALA A 47 -4.31 14.05 11.30
C ALA A 47 -2.95 14.09 10.57
N SER A 48 -2.71 13.19 9.61
CA SER A 48 -1.45 13.13 8.85
C SER A 48 -1.47 14.10 7.67
N PRO A 49 -0.46 14.97 7.51
CA PRO A 49 -0.35 15.83 6.34
C PRO A 49 -0.08 15.06 5.04
N PHE A 50 0.26 13.78 5.14
CA PHE A 50 0.54 12.90 4.00
C PHE A 50 -0.66 12.04 3.59
N TYR A 51 -1.80 12.19 4.26
CA TYR A 51 -3.01 11.49 3.86
C TYR A 51 -3.57 12.08 2.56
N ALA A 52 -3.43 11.33 1.47
CA ALA A 52 -3.86 11.71 0.12
C ALA A 52 -5.09 10.91 -0.36
N GLY A 53 -5.90 10.43 0.60
CA GLY A 53 -7.08 9.61 0.32
C GLY A 53 -6.78 8.13 0.11
N ALA A 54 -7.84 7.33 -0.03
CA ALA A 54 -7.76 5.86 -0.05
C ALA A 54 -6.94 5.27 -1.21
N ALA A 55 -6.78 6.00 -2.32
CA ALA A 55 -6.02 5.51 -3.47
C ALA A 55 -4.50 5.48 -3.26
N ALA A 56 -3.99 6.19 -2.25
CA ALA A 56 -2.57 6.35 -1.96
C ALA A 56 -2.21 6.02 -0.50
N SER A 57 -3.11 5.38 0.23
CA SER A 57 -2.96 5.16 1.67
C SER A 57 -3.54 3.82 2.09
N LEU A 58 -2.92 3.19 3.09
CA LEU A 58 -3.45 2.03 3.79
C LEU A 58 -4.03 2.48 5.13
N VAL A 59 -5.34 2.36 5.31
CA VAL A 59 -6.01 2.85 6.52
C VAL A 59 -6.94 1.78 7.06
N GLY A 60 -6.81 1.43 8.34
CA GLY A 60 -7.74 0.53 9.01
C GLY A 60 -7.14 -0.29 10.14
N THR A 61 -7.87 -1.35 10.49
CA THR A 61 -7.36 -2.42 11.36
C THR A 61 -6.30 -3.27 10.65
N PRO A 62 -5.52 -4.09 11.37
CA PRO A 62 -4.56 -5.00 10.75
C PRO A 62 -5.19 -5.86 9.64
N ALA A 63 -6.35 -6.48 9.90
CA ALA A 63 -7.07 -7.25 8.88
C ALA A 63 -7.47 -6.43 7.65
N GLN A 64 -7.93 -5.18 7.84
CA GLN A 64 -8.28 -4.29 6.72
C GLN A 64 -7.05 -3.86 5.92
N VAL A 65 -5.92 -3.62 6.59
CA VAL A 65 -4.66 -3.26 5.95
C VAL A 65 -4.12 -4.46 5.16
N SER A 66 -4.17 -5.67 5.70
CA SER A 66 -3.80 -6.90 4.97
C SER A 66 -4.63 -7.07 3.70
N ALA A 67 -5.96 -6.94 3.78
CA ALA A 67 -6.84 -7.05 2.61
C ALA A 67 -6.54 -5.97 1.54
N GLN A 68 -6.17 -4.75 1.97
CA GLN A 68 -5.75 -3.70 1.04
C GLN A 68 -4.42 -4.07 0.34
N ILE A 69 -3.45 -4.63 1.08
CA ILE A 69 -2.18 -5.10 0.52
C ILE A 69 -2.40 -6.25 -0.47
N GLU A 70 -3.28 -7.20 -0.16
CA GLU A 70 -3.67 -8.28 -1.08
C GLU A 70 -4.23 -7.72 -2.39
N GLY A 71 -5.04 -6.65 -2.33
CA GLY A 71 -5.53 -5.96 -3.52
C GLY A 71 -4.41 -5.41 -4.40
N TRP A 72 -3.33 -4.90 -3.82
CA TRP A 72 -2.14 -4.45 -4.56
C TRP A 72 -1.31 -5.62 -5.08
N ALA A 73 -1.14 -6.67 -4.27
CA ALA A 73 -0.44 -7.89 -4.67
C ALA A 73 -1.13 -8.56 -5.87
N ALA A 74 -2.46 -8.58 -5.91
CA ALA A 74 -3.25 -9.07 -7.04
C ALA A 74 -3.03 -8.26 -8.34
N LEU A 75 -2.60 -7.00 -8.24
CA LEU A 75 -2.17 -6.18 -9.38
C LEU A 75 -0.70 -6.42 -9.77
N GLY A 76 -0.02 -7.37 -9.13
CA GLY A 76 1.37 -7.73 -9.37
C GLY A 76 2.39 -6.86 -8.64
N VAL A 77 1.97 -6.00 -7.70
CA VAL A 77 2.89 -5.22 -6.87
C VAL A 77 3.63 -6.16 -5.92
N SER A 78 4.96 -6.17 -6.01
CA SER A 78 5.82 -7.00 -5.15
C SER A 78 6.75 -6.20 -4.25
N HIS A 79 6.74 -4.87 -4.37
CA HIS A 79 7.55 -3.98 -3.54
C HIS A 79 6.77 -2.72 -3.16
N MET A 80 6.72 -2.43 -1.87
CA MET A 80 6.00 -1.28 -1.32
C MET A 80 6.94 -0.37 -0.53
N GLN A 81 6.87 0.93 -0.82
CA GLN A 81 7.50 1.97 -0.01
C GLN A 81 6.42 2.62 0.84
N ILE A 82 6.53 2.54 2.16
CA ILE A 82 5.46 2.93 3.07
C ILE A 82 5.93 4.00 4.07
N ARG A 83 5.02 4.90 4.43
CA ARG A 83 5.22 5.90 5.49
C ARG A 83 4.14 5.73 6.56
N PHE A 84 4.53 5.53 7.82
CA PHE A 84 3.58 5.41 8.93
C PHE A 84 3.06 6.78 9.40
N ALA A 85 1.76 6.88 9.63
CA ALA A 85 1.08 8.11 10.02
C ALA A 85 1.43 8.60 11.42
N ASP A 86 1.89 7.71 12.30
CA ASP A 86 2.16 8.00 13.70
C ASP A 86 3.61 8.42 13.98
N PHE A 87 4.47 8.49 12.95
CA PHE A 87 5.84 8.99 13.08
C PHE A 87 5.87 10.35 13.82
N PRO A 88 6.76 10.56 14.80
CA PRO A 88 7.92 9.72 15.15
C PRO A 88 7.65 8.56 16.12
N ARG A 89 6.38 8.29 16.48
CA ARG A 89 6.03 7.09 17.26
C ARG A 89 6.17 5.85 16.39
N ILE A 90 6.34 4.71 17.05
CA ILE A 90 6.59 3.41 16.41
C ILE A 90 5.45 2.40 16.62
N GLY A 91 4.34 2.80 17.24
CA GLY A 91 3.25 1.89 17.54
C GLY A 91 2.61 1.32 16.26
N GLY A 92 2.47 2.15 15.23
CA GLY A 92 1.95 1.74 13.93
C GLY A 92 2.85 0.72 13.23
N ILE A 93 4.17 0.94 13.22
CA ILE A 93 5.10 -0.02 12.63
C ILE A 93 5.18 -1.32 13.43
N GLN A 94 5.14 -1.26 14.77
CA GLN A 94 5.09 -2.48 15.59
C GLN A 94 3.84 -3.31 15.30
N LEU A 95 2.67 -2.67 15.33
CA LEU A 95 1.40 -3.34 15.02
C LEU A 95 1.40 -3.93 13.60
N PHE A 96 1.96 -3.22 12.63
CA PHE A 96 2.10 -3.71 11.26
C PHE A 96 3.04 -4.93 11.17
N MET A 97 4.19 -4.88 11.83
CA MET A 97 5.14 -6.00 11.84
C MET A 97 4.58 -7.24 12.57
N ASP A 98 3.82 -7.04 13.64
CA ASP A 98 3.30 -8.12 14.46
C ASP A 98 2.04 -8.76 13.87
N GLU A 99 1.15 -7.96 13.26
CA GLU A 99 -0.16 -8.44 12.81
C GLU A 99 -0.37 -8.45 11.29
N VAL A 100 0.36 -7.65 10.51
CA VAL A 100 0.18 -7.61 9.05
C VAL A 100 1.23 -8.45 8.34
N MET A 101 2.51 -8.21 8.61
CA MET A 101 3.62 -8.88 7.91
C MET A 101 3.59 -10.41 7.95
N PRO A 102 3.18 -11.09 9.04
CA PRO A 102 3.12 -12.56 9.05
C PRO A 102 2.15 -13.17 8.03
N HIS A 103 1.22 -12.38 7.47
CA HIS A 103 0.32 -12.83 6.40
C HIS A 103 1.01 -12.92 5.03
N PHE A 104 2.20 -12.33 4.88
CA PHE A 104 2.94 -12.20 3.62
C PHE A 104 4.37 -12.76 3.68
N ALA A 105 4.72 -13.43 4.79
CA ALA A 105 6.04 -13.99 5.05
C ALA A 105 6.19 -15.42 4.48
#